data_AF-A0A1E7I1J1-F1
#
_entry.id   AF-A0A1E7I1J1-F1
#
_cell.length_a   1.000
_cell.length_b   1.000
_cell.length_c   1.000
_cell.angle_alpha   90.00
_cell.angle_beta   90.00
_cell.angle_gamma   90.00
#
_symmetry.space_group_name_H-M   'P 1'
#
loop_
_entity.id
_entity.type
_entity.pdbx_description
1 polymer ?
#
loop_
_entity_poly.entity_id
_entity_poly.type
_entity_poly.pdbx_seq_one_letter_code
_entity_poly.pdbx_strand_id
1 'polypeptide(L)' 'MFFGNVPTLPAETWMIILGSVGFFAALTLFAIWDAFKREFPSNMEKVGWIQLVIFIPFLGCLAYFILGRNRGEKYEEE' A
#
# COMPACT_ATOMS: atom_id res chain seq x y z
N MET A 1 -13.22 19.69 -8.51
CA MET A 1 -13.93 18.67 -7.71
C MET A 1 -12.93 17.55 -7.40
N PHE A 2 -12.31 17.55 -6.22
CA PHE A 2 -11.15 16.66 -5.94
C PHE A 2 -11.53 15.18 -5.76
N PHE A 3 -12.82 14.89 -5.54
CA PHE A 3 -13.28 13.55 -5.13
C PHE A 3 -14.13 12.79 -6.17
N GLY A 4 -14.42 13.36 -7.35
CA GLY A 4 -15.18 12.69 -8.41
C GLY A 4 -16.46 11.98 -7.92
N ASN A 5 -16.89 10.94 -8.64
CA ASN A 5 -17.92 10.01 -8.18
C ASN A 5 -17.33 9.01 -7.17
N VAL A 6 -17.70 9.14 -5.89
CA VAL A 6 -17.32 8.19 -4.85
C VAL A 6 -18.28 7.00 -4.87
N PRO A 7 -17.79 5.75 -4.94
CA PRO A 7 -18.64 4.57 -4.87
C PRO A 7 -19.49 4.53 -3.59
N THR A 8 -20.80 4.30 -3.71
CA THR A 8 -21.71 4.12 -2.56
C THR A 8 -21.59 2.70 -2.02
N LEU A 9 -20.48 2.40 -1.36
CA LEU A 9 -20.24 1.12 -0.68
C LEU A 9 -20.80 1.13 0.75
N PRO A 10 -21.19 -0.04 1.30
CA PRO A 10 -21.55 -0.16 2.71
C PRO A 10 -20.43 0.32 3.64
N ALA A 11 -20.80 0.90 4.79
CA ALA A 11 -19.83 1.39 5.78
C ALA A 11 -18.86 0.29 6.24
N GLU A 12 -19.34 -0.95 6.37
CA GLU A 12 -18.52 -2.12 6.69
C GLU A 12 -17.40 -2.35 5.68
N THR A 13 -17.70 -2.24 4.38
CA THR A 13 -16.70 -2.38 3.31
C THR A 13 -15.63 -1.29 3.40
N TRP A 14 -16.03 -0.04 3.67
CA TRP A 14 -15.08 1.05 3.88
C TRP A 14 -14.19 0.82 5.10
N MET A 15 -14.75 0.34 6.22
CA MET A 15 -13.98 0.01 7.41
C MET A 15 -12.95 -1.08 7.14
N ILE A 16 -13.32 -2.12 6.38
CA ILE A 16 -12.40 -3.20 6.00
C ILE A 16 -11.27 -2.67 5.11
N ILE A 17 -11.58 -1.87 4.08
CA ILE A 17 -10.58 -1.30 3.17
C ILE A 17 -9.61 -0.41 3.95
N LEU A 18 -10.14 0.59 4.67
CA LEU A 18 -9.31 1.57 5.39
C LEU A 18 -8.55 0.93 6.55
N GLY A 19 -9.17 -0.01 7.26
CA GLY A 19 -8.53 -0.77 8.32
C GLY A 19 -7.38 -1.62 7.80
N SER A 20 -7.58 -2.33 6.68
CA SER A 20 -6.53 -3.17 6.08
C SER A 20 -5.36 -2.32 5.58
N VAL A 21 -5.64 -1.22 4.88
CA VAL A 21 -4.61 -0.29 4.38
C VAL A 21 -3.86 0.35 5.54
N GLY A 22 -4.57 0.85 6.56
CA GLY A 22 -3.96 1.47 7.74
C GLY A 22 -3.10 0.49 8.53
N PHE A 23 -3.59 -0.73 8.76
CA PHE A 23 -2.82 -1.78 9.44
C PHE A 23 -1.56 -2.17 8.67
N PHE A 24 -1.68 -2.37 7.35
CA PHE A 24 -0.55 -2.69 6.50
C PHE A 24 0.50 -1.56 6.48
N ALA A 25 0.06 -0.29 6.39
CA ALA A 25 0.95 0.86 6.48
C ALA A 25 1.64 0.95 7.84
N ALA A 26 0.90 0.74 8.94
CA ALA A 26 1.45 0.75 10.29
C ALA A 26 2.52 -0.35 10.49
N LEU A 27 2.25 -1.57 10.02
CA LEU A 27 3.23 -2.67 10.06
C LEU A 27 4.49 -2.35 9.24
N THR A 28 4.32 -1.78 8.04
CA THR A 28 5.43 -1.38 7.17
C THR A 28 6.33 -0.35 7.86
N LEU A 29 5.72 0.70 8.43
CA LEU A 29 6.44 1.73 9.16
C LEU A 29 7.11 1.19 10.42
N PHE A 30 6.43 0.31 11.17
CA PHE A 30 6.98 -0.32 12.36
C PHE A 30 8.19 -1.20 12.03
N ALA A 31 8.14 -1.98 10.95
CA ALA A 31 9.26 -2.81 10.51
C ALA A 31 10.49 -1.98 10.12
N ILE A 32 10.28 -0.86 9.41
CA ILE A 32 11.38 0.08 9.07
C ILE A 32 11.98 0.68 10.36
N TRP A 33 11.13 1.12 11.27
CA TRP A 33 11.56 1.67 12.56
C TRP A 33 12.36 0.65 13.40
N ASP A 34 11.88 -0.60 13.46
CA ASP A 34 12.57 -1.70 14.14
C ASP A 34 13.93 -1.99 13.50
N ALA A 35 14.00 -2.03 12.16
CA ALA A 35 15.27 -2.20 11.44
C ALA A 35 16.27 -1.06 11.73
N PHE A 36 15.82 0.17 11.90
CA PHE A 36 16.69 1.27 12.32
C PHE A 36 17.24 1.08 13.74
N LYS A 37 16.47 0.47 14.63
CA LYS A 37 16.84 0.22 16.04
C LYS A 37 17.67 -1.02 16.29
N ARG A 38 17.95 -1.83 15.27
CA ARG A 38 18.74 -3.06 15.39
C ARG A 38 20.13 -2.92 14.81
N GLU A 39 21.07 -3.67 15.38
CA GLU A 39 22.36 -3.91 14.76
C GLU A 39 22.25 -5.11 13.81
N PHE A 40 22.83 -4.96 12.63
CA PHE A 40 22.92 -6.03 11.64
C PHE A 40 24.40 -6.34 11.42
N PRO A 41 24.75 -7.58 11.00
CA PRO A 41 26.11 -7.96 10.67
C PRO A 41 26.80 -7.02 9.67
N SER A 42 26.04 -6.36 8.80
CA SER A 42 26.54 -5.31 7.92
C SER A 42 25.49 -4.23 7.65
N ASN A 43 25.95 -3.04 7.26
CA ASN A 43 25.06 -1.96 6.79
C ASN A 43 24.27 -2.36 5.54
N MET A 44 24.88 -3.16 4.65
CA MET A 44 24.22 -3.62 3.42
C MET A 44 23.02 -4.52 3.73
N GLU A 45 23.15 -5.39 4.73
CA GLU A 45 22.06 -6.27 5.17
C GLU A 45 20.88 -5.46 5.72
N LYS A 46 21.15 -4.46 6.57
CA LYS A 46 20.11 -3.54 7.08
C LYS A 46 19.37 -2.85 5.93
N VAL A 47 20.12 -2.28 4.98
CA VAL A 47 19.55 -1.59 3.81
C VAL A 47 18.70 -2.55 2.98
N GLY A 48 19.17 -3.80 2.77
CA GLY A 48 18.43 -4.82 2.04
C GLY A 48 17.05 -5.12 2.65
N TRP A 49 16.98 -5.28 3.98
CA TRP A 49 15.71 -5.51 4.67
C TRP A 49 14.76 -4.30 4.60
N ILE A 50 15.28 -3.09 4.83
CA ILE A 50 14.47 -1.86 4.71
C ILE A 50 13.93 -1.72 3.29
N GLN A 51 14.76 -1.97 2.28
CA GLN A 51 14.38 -1.86 0.89
C GLN A 51 13.30 -2.89 0.50
N LEU A 52 13.40 -4.12 1.01
CA LEU A 52 12.38 -5.14 0.84
C LEU A 52 11.04 -4.69 1.43
N VAL A 53 11.03 -4.21 2.67
CA VAL A 53 9.81 -3.71 3.34
C VAL A 53 9.17 -2.55 2.55
N ILE A 54 9.98 -1.64 2.00
CA ILE A 54 9.51 -0.52 1.18
C ILE A 54 8.94 -1.01 -0.15
N PHE A 55 9.50 -2.04 -0.79
CA PHE A 55 9.08 -2.47 -2.11
C PHE A 55 7.83 -3.34 -2.15
N ILE A 56 7.52 -4.09 -1.09
CA ILE A 56 6.32 -4.96 -1.02
C ILE A 56 5.01 -4.20 -1.37
N PRO A 57 4.73 -3.00 -0.82
CA PRO A 57 3.55 -2.21 -1.19
C PRO A 57 3.36 -1.99 -2.70
N PHE A 58 4.46 -1.86 -3.45
CA PHE A 58 4.41 -1.58 -4.89
C PHE A 58 3.96 -2.78 -5.71
N LEU A 59 4.07 -4.01 -5.20
CA LEU A 59 3.62 -5.21 -5.92
C LEU A 59 2.10 -5.17 -6.18
N GLY A 60 1.31 -4.70 -5.21
CA GLY A 60 -0.13 -4.51 -5.38
C GLY A 60 -0.45 -3.46 -6.45
N CYS A 61 0.29 -2.35 -6.47
CA CYS A 61 0.16 -1.32 -7.49
C CYS A 61 0.49 -1.85 -8.89
N LEU A 62 1.61 -2.58 -9.02
CA LEU A 62 2.00 -3.20 -10.28
C LEU A 62 0.94 -4.20 -10.76
N ALA A 63 0.44 -5.06 -9.88
CA ALA A 63 -0.64 -6.00 -10.22
C ALA A 63 -1.89 -5.28 -10.72
N TYR A 64 -2.31 -4.20 -10.05
CA TYR A 64 -3.44 -3.39 -10.51
C TYR A 64 -3.18 -2.76 -11.88
N PHE A 65 -2.01 -2.15 -12.10
CA PHE A 65 -1.72 -1.49 -13.37
C PHE A 65 -1.58 -2.46 -14.55
N ILE A 66 -1.03 -3.65 -14.31
CA ILE A 66 -0.84 -4.66 -15.35
C ILE A 66 -2.15 -5.41 -15.64
N LEU A 67 -2.91 -5.77 -14.61
CA LEU A 67 -4.05 -6.70 -14.73
C LEU A 67 -5.42 -6.04 -14.53
N GLY A 68 -5.51 -5.04 -13.65
CA GLY A 68 -6.78 -4.46 -13.21
C GLY A 68 -7.21 -3.23 -14.01
N ARG A 69 -6.27 -2.34 -14.36
CA ARG A 69 -6.55 -1.02 -14.95
C ARG A 69 -7.43 -1.08 -16.19
N ASN A 70 -7.20 -2.05 -17.07
CA ASN A 70 -7.93 -2.16 -18.34
C ASN A 70 -9.28 -2.88 -18.21
N ARG A 71 -9.66 -3.31 -17.01
CA ARG A 71 -10.93 -4.01 -16.74
C ARG A 71 -12.06 -3.07 -16.31
N GLY A 72 -11.74 -1.82 -15.98
CA GLY A 72 -12.71 -0.80 -15.62
C GLY A 72 -12.92 0.21 -16.74
N GLU A 73 -14.12 0.74 -16.86
CA GLU A 73 -14.43 1.89 -17.70
C GLU A 73 -14.20 3.18 -16.91
N LYS A 74 -13.82 4.25 -17.62
CA LYS A 74 -13.70 5.56 -16.99
C LYS A 74 -15.11 6.12 -16.75
N TYR A 75 -15.30 6.83 -15.65
CA TYR A 75 -16.50 7.64 -15.48
C TYR A 75 -16.57 8.68 -16.61
N GLU A 76 -17.74 8.84 -17.22
CA GLU A 76 -18.00 9.95 -18.13
C GLU A 76 -17.80 11.26 -17.35
N GLU A 77 -16.94 12.15 -17.86
CA GLU A 77 -16.82 13.51 -17.35
C GLU A 77 -18.00 14.31 -17.92
N GLU A 78 -19.02 14.56 -17.10
CA GLU A 78 -20.07 15.56 -17.40
C GLU A 78 -19.55 16.99 -17.28
#